data_AF-A0A2R6EDQ4-F1
#
_entry.id   AF-A0A2R6EDQ4-F1
#
_cell.length_a   1.000
_cell.length_b   1.000
_cell.length_c   1.000
_cell.angle_alpha   90.00
_cell.angle_beta   90.00
_cell.angle_gamma   90.00
#
_symmetry.space_group_name_H-M   'P 1'
#
loop_
_entity.id
_entity.type
_entity.pdbx_description
1 polymer ?
#
loop_
_entity_poly.entity_id
_entity_poly.type
_entity_poly.pdbx_seq_one_letter_code
_entity_poly.pdbx_strand_id
1 'polypeptide(L)'
;MVETGNRSFVVVYQTDELGTDQPLTPRGLQFRYANGTVIRSNSTALNATNQGQRTNITVPEADGKVAFTAKRPNAKRFATPVFVEGSHEVVMPPSARVGIPLLSQVSPPADDRNVSEGRMTVRWNGIERGPVVVRYYLQRDILLFGGLGGVLAVAGVVGALYYYRQIRTLEKRREEIGLDVETEDDDFGDDGPPPGMR
;
A
#
# COMPACT_ATOMS: atom_id res chain seq x y z
N MET A 1 -14.46 -8.38 -16.35
CA MET A 1 -14.66 -8.87 -17.73
C MET A 1 -13.75 -8.06 -18.63
N VAL A 2 -13.24 -8.67 -19.69
CA VAL A 2 -12.32 -8.03 -20.65
C VAL A 2 -13.02 -8.03 -22.01
N GLU A 3 -13.14 -6.87 -22.65
CA GLU A 3 -13.74 -6.76 -23.98
C GLU A 3 -12.69 -7.11 -25.04
N THR A 4 -12.97 -8.04 -25.95
CA THR A 4 -11.93 -8.50 -26.88
C THR A 4 -11.61 -7.48 -27.97
N GLY A 5 -12.54 -6.56 -28.24
CA GLY A 5 -12.49 -5.68 -29.42
C GLY A 5 -12.33 -6.49 -30.70
N ASN A 6 -11.69 -5.91 -31.71
CA ASN A 6 -11.45 -6.55 -33.02
C ASN A 6 -10.38 -7.68 -32.98
N ARG A 7 -10.18 -8.36 -31.84
CA ARG A 7 -9.15 -9.40 -31.65
C ARG A 7 -9.82 -10.74 -31.37
N SER A 8 -9.29 -11.80 -31.98
CA SER A 8 -9.67 -13.20 -31.73
C SER A 8 -8.93 -13.83 -30.54
N PHE A 9 -8.12 -13.04 -29.84
CA PHE A 9 -7.35 -13.51 -28.69
C PHE A 9 -7.07 -12.40 -27.67
N VAL A 10 -6.91 -12.79 -26.41
CA VAL A 10 -6.56 -11.91 -25.27
C VAL A 10 -5.34 -12.48 -24.56
N VAL A 11 -4.26 -11.71 -24.52
CA VAL A 11 -3.02 -12.11 -23.85
C VAL A 11 -3.09 -11.72 -22.39
N VAL A 12 -2.96 -12.69 -21.48
CA VAL A 12 -2.99 -12.46 -20.03
C VAL A 12 -1.70 -12.90 -19.33
N TYR A 13 -1.29 -12.15 -18.31
CA TYR A 13 -0.13 -12.47 -17.48
C TYR A 13 -0.25 -11.79 -16.11
N GLN A 14 0.61 -12.20 -15.18
CA GLN A 14 0.76 -11.58 -13.87
C GLN A 14 2.23 -11.25 -13.63
N THR A 15 2.51 -10.18 -12.89
CA THR A 15 3.88 -9.79 -12.53
C THR A 15 4.13 -10.10 -11.06
N ASP A 16 5.24 -10.76 -10.76
CA ASP A 16 5.62 -11.12 -9.38
C ASP A 16 6.26 -9.96 -8.60
N GLU A 17 6.71 -10.23 -7.38
CA GLU A 17 7.29 -9.21 -6.49
C GLU A 17 8.66 -8.71 -6.97
N LEU A 18 9.35 -9.49 -7.81
CA LEU A 18 10.63 -9.15 -8.42
C LEU A 18 10.47 -8.42 -9.76
N GLY A 19 9.22 -8.19 -10.20
CA GLY A 19 8.94 -7.54 -11.48
C GLY A 19 9.00 -8.50 -12.67
N THR A 20 9.01 -9.81 -12.44
CA THR A 20 9.06 -10.83 -13.50
C THR A 20 7.65 -11.20 -13.93
N ASP A 21 7.40 -11.21 -15.24
CA ASP A 21 6.14 -11.66 -15.81
C ASP A 21 6.04 -13.19 -15.79
N GLN A 22 4.89 -13.69 -15.39
CA GLN A 22 4.56 -15.11 -15.34
C GLN A 22 3.20 -15.39 -15.99
N PRO A 23 3.03 -16.59 -16.60
CA PRO A 23 1.79 -16.96 -17.23
C PRO A 23 0.68 -17.07 -16.17
N LEU A 24 -0.42 -16.38 -16.41
CA LEU A 24 -1.60 -16.44 -15.55
C LEU A 24 -2.41 -17.67 -15.93
N THR A 25 -2.75 -18.54 -14.97
CA THR A 25 -3.55 -19.76 -15.24
C THR A 25 -5.04 -19.47 -15.04
N PRO A 26 -5.83 -19.22 -16.11
CA PRO A 26 -7.26 -18.97 -15.98
C PRO A 26 -8.03 -20.24 -15.63
N ARG A 27 -9.12 -20.07 -14.91
CA ARG A 27 -10.11 -21.07 -14.53
C ARG A 27 -11.51 -20.50 -14.75
N GLY A 28 -12.47 -21.38 -15.01
CA GLY A 28 -13.86 -20.97 -15.23
C GLY A 28 -13.98 -19.96 -16.37
N LEU A 29 -13.28 -20.23 -17.48
CA LEU A 29 -13.27 -19.37 -18.66
C LEU A 29 -14.67 -19.30 -19.27
N GLN A 30 -15.13 -18.08 -19.55
CA GLN A 30 -16.42 -17.79 -20.16
C GLN A 30 -16.27 -16.71 -21.23
N PHE A 31 -17.04 -16.85 -22.30
CA PHE A 31 -17.12 -15.84 -23.34
C PHE A 31 -18.58 -15.48 -23.59
N ARG A 32 -18.88 -14.19 -23.67
CA ARG A 32 -20.19 -13.65 -24.00
C ARG A 32 -20.13 -12.94 -25.35
N TYR A 33 -20.92 -13.40 -26.30
CA TYR A 33 -21.11 -12.79 -27.61
C TYR A 33 -21.82 -11.44 -27.51
N ALA A 34 -21.71 -10.62 -28.55
CA ALA A 34 -22.43 -9.34 -28.66
C ALA A 34 -23.96 -9.52 -28.57
N ASN A 35 -24.49 -10.64 -29.08
CA ASN A 35 -25.90 -11.01 -28.98
C ASN A 35 -26.34 -11.48 -27.57
N GLY A 36 -25.43 -11.52 -26.60
CA GLY A 36 -25.70 -11.92 -25.21
C GLY A 36 -25.53 -13.41 -24.91
N THR A 37 -25.33 -14.26 -25.92
CA THR A 37 -25.08 -15.70 -25.73
C THR A 37 -23.81 -15.90 -24.92
N VAL A 38 -23.79 -16.87 -23.99
CA VAL A 38 -22.61 -17.19 -23.18
C VAL A 38 -22.18 -18.63 -23.40
N ILE A 39 -20.90 -18.83 -23.70
CA ILE A 39 -20.27 -20.15 -23.74
C ILE A 39 -19.26 -20.29 -22.60
N ARG A 40 -18.96 -21.53 -22.23
CA ARG A 40 -18.02 -21.89 -21.16
C ARG A 40 -16.86 -22.70 -21.73
N SER A 41 -15.92 -23.04 -20.84
CA SER A 41 -14.66 -23.74 -21.15
C SER A 41 -14.78 -25.14 -21.77
N ASN A 42 -15.98 -25.68 -22.00
CA ASN A 42 -16.16 -26.96 -22.69
C ASN A 42 -16.23 -26.82 -24.22
N SER A 43 -16.22 -25.60 -24.75
CA SER A 43 -16.18 -25.33 -26.18
C SER A 43 -14.74 -25.34 -26.69
N THR A 44 -14.48 -26.04 -27.79
CA THR A 44 -13.17 -26.02 -28.47
C THR A 44 -12.78 -24.63 -28.97
N ALA A 45 -13.77 -23.74 -29.16
CA ALA A 45 -13.56 -22.37 -29.63
C ALA A 45 -13.10 -21.40 -28.51
N LEU A 46 -13.02 -21.85 -27.26
CA LEU A 46 -12.60 -21.05 -26.12
C LEU A 46 -11.50 -21.79 -25.34
N ASN A 47 -10.25 -21.39 -25.55
CA ASN A 47 -9.10 -22.08 -24.98
C ASN A 47 -8.06 -21.10 -24.43
N ALA A 48 -7.24 -21.55 -23.48
CA ALA A 48 -6.13 -20.79 -22.93
C ALA A 48 -4.84 -21.59 -23.05
N THR A 49 -3.87 -21.04 -23.79
CA THR A 49 -2.60 -21.71 -24.08
C THR A 49 -1.45 -20.89 -23.51
N ASN A 50 -0.57 -21.52 -22.74
CA ASN A 50 0.64 -20.87 -22.24
C ASN A 50 1.68 -20.72 -23.36
N GLN A 51 2.26 -19.53 -23.47
CA GLN A 51 3.32 -19.17 -24.40
C GLN A 51 4.42 -18.42 -23.64
N GLY A 52 5.37 -19.17 -23.09
CA GLY A 52 6.45 -18.61 -22.26
C GLY A 52 5.92 -17.94 -20.99
N GLN A 53 6.16 -16.64 -20.85
CA GLN A 53 5.77 -15.82 -19.70
C GLN A 53 4.31 -15.33 -19.75
N ARG A 54 3.56 -15.68 -20.80
CA ARG A 54 2.21 -15.18 -21.06
C ARG A 54 1.25 -16.32 -21.37
N THR A 55 -0.05 -16.07 -21.19
CA THR A 55 -1.11 -17.01 -21.55
C THR A 55 -2.00 -16.37 -22.59
N ASN A 56 -2.18 -17.04 -23.73
CA ASN A 56 -3.05 -16.56 -24.79
C ASN A 56 -4.43 -17.20 -24.67
N ILE A 57 -5.45 -16.38 -24.44
CA ILE A 57 -6.85 -16.81 -24.41
C ILE A 57 -7.45 -16.62 -25.80
N THR A 58 -7.68 -17.70 -26.52
CA THR A 58 -8.36 -17.69 -27.82
C THR A 58 -9.87 -17.60 -27.60
N VAL A 59 -10.53 -16.72 -28.34
CA VAL A 59 -11.98 -16.54 -28.32
C VAL A 59 -12.61 -16.88 -29.67
N PRO A 60 -13.90 -17.29 -29.69
CA PRO A 60 -14.57 -17.69 -30.93
C PRO A 60 -14.78 -16.54 -31.91
N GLU A 61 -14.93 -15.32 -31.41
CA GLU A 61 -15.31 -14.17 -32.20
C GLU A 61 -14.72 -12.88 -31.59
N ALA A 62 -14.52 -11.88 -32.45
CA ALA A 62 -14.23 -10.52 -32.04
C ALA A 62 -15.44 -9.87 -31.35
N ASP A 63 -15.22 -8.71 -30.73
CA ASP A 63 -16.23 -7.84 -30.13
C ASP A 63 -17.14 -8.48 -29.06
N GLY A 64 -16.63 -9.53 -28.40
CA GLY A 64 -17.27 -10.16 -27.24
C GLY A 64 -16.64 -9.76 -25.91
N LYS A 65 -17.09 -10.44 -24.84
CA LYS A 65 -16.55 -10.26 -23.48
C LYS A 65 -16.04 -11.56 -22.91
N VAL A 66 -14.80 -11.55 -22.42
CA VAL A 66 -14.16 -12.67 -21.72
C VAL A 66 -14.25 -12.48 -20.21
N ALA A 67 -14.53 -13.55 -19.50
CA ALA A 67 -14.38 -13.63 -18.05
C ALA A 67 -13.58 -14.87 -17.66
N PHE A 68 -12.70 -14.71 -16.66
CA PHE A 68 -11.98 -15.82 -16.07
C PHE A 68 -11.71 -15.53 -14.59
N THR A 69 -11.43 -16.60 -13.86
CA THR A 69 -10.92 -16.55 -12.48
C THR A 69 -9.48 -17.03 -12.48
N ALA A 70 -8.61 -16.41 -11.68
CA ALA A 70 -7.24 -16.88 -11.51
C ALA A 70 -6.82 -16.80 -10.04
N LYS A 71 -5.90 -17.67 -9.65
CA LYS A 71 -5.27 -17.56 -8.33
C LYS A 71 -4.36 -16.33 -8.32
N ARG A 72 -4.43 -15.53 -7.25
CA ARG A 72 -3.53 -14.39 -7.06
C ARG A 72 -2.39 -14.80 -6.13
N PRO A 73 -1.12 -14.58 -6.49
CA PRO A 73 0.02 -14.93 -5.65
C PRO A 73 0.11 -14.05 -4.39
N ASN A 74 -0.21 -12.75 -4.49
CA ASN A 74 -0.25 -11.83 -3.35
C ASN A 74 -1.68 -11.31 -3.12
N ALA A 75 -2.15 -11.37 -1.86
CA ALA A 75 -3.50 -10.95 -1.52
C ALA A 75 -3.66 -9.42 -1.48
N LYS A 76 -2.66 -8.66 -0.99
CA LYS A 76 -2.77 -7.21 -0.68
C LYS A 76 -2.34 -6.28 -1.83
N ARG A 77 -1.73 -6.82 -2.89
CA ARG A 77 -1.36 -6.09 -4.10
C ARG A 77 -2.00 -6.75 -5.32
N PHE A 78 -2.75 -5.97 -6.07
CA PHE A 78 -3.28 -6.35 -7.37
C PHE A 78 -2.50 -5.60 -8.44
N ALA A 79 -1.94 -6.31 -9.41
CA ALA A 79 -1.35 -5.74 -10.60
C ALA A 79 -1.90 -6.50 -11.79
N THR A 80 -2.48 -5.79 -12.76
CA THR A 80 -2.88 -6.35 -14.04
C THR A 80 -2.38 -5.42 -15.12
N PRO A 81 -1.74 -5.94 -16.17
CA PRO A 81 -1.51 -5.14 -17.36
C PRO A 81 -2.87 -4.76 -17.99
N VAL A 82 -2.86 -3.67 -18.75
CA VAL A 82 -4.01 -3.26 -19.55
C VAL A 82 -4.05 -4.16 -20.79
N PHE A 83 -4.98 -5.11 -20.79
CA PHE A 83 -5.13 -6.08 -21.88
C PHE A 83 -5.80 -5.46 -23.11
N VAL A 84 -6.61 -4.43 -22.87
CA VAL A 84 -7.48 -3.77 -23.84
C VAL A 84 -7.56 -2.30 -23.45
N GLU A 85 -7.40 -1.40 -24.40
CA GLU A 85 -7.57 0.03 -24.17
C GLU A 85 -9.04 0.33 -23.83
N GLY A 86 -9.27 1.20 -22.84
CA GLY A 86 -10.62 1.60 -22.44
C GLY A 86 -10.80 1.78 -20.94
N SER A 87 -12.05 1.77 -20.50
CA SER A 87 -12.40 1.94 -19.10
C SER A 87 -12.05 0.70 -18.27
N HIS A 88 -11.50 0.93 -17.08
CA HIS A 88 -11.13 -0.13 -16.16
C HIS A 88 -11.80 0.08 -14.81
N GLU A 89 -12.17 -1.02 -14.16
CA GLU A 89 -12.75 -1.00 -12.82
C GLU A 89 -12.13 -2.10 -11.97
N VAL A 90 -11.73 -1.74 -10.76
CA VAL A 90 -11.21 -2.68 -9.76
C VAL A 90 -12.07 -2.59 -8.51
N VAL A 91 -12.76 -3.70 -8.21
CA VAL A 91 -13.54 -3.88 -6.97
C VAL A 91 -12.69 -4.61 -5.94
N MET A 92 -12.49 -3.98 -4.80
CA MET A 92 -11.66 -4.52 -3.72
C MET A 92 -12.43 -5.53 -2.84
N PRO A 93 -11.72 -6.39 -2.10
CA PRO A 93 -12.33 -7.21 -1.06
C PRO A 93 -13.07 -6.37 0.00
N PRO A 94 -13.97 -6.99 0.79
CA PRO A 94 -14.63 -6.31 1.91
C PRO A 94 -13.62 -5.66 2.86
N SER A 95 -13.93 -4.44 3.33
CA SER A 95 -13.10 -3.66 4.28
C SER A 95 -11.69 -3.30 3.77
N ALA A 96 -11.38 -3.53 2.50
CA ALA A 96 -10.17 -3.04 1.85
C ALA A 96 -10.37 -1.61 1.34
N ARG A 97 -9.33 -0.77 1.47
CA ARG A 97 -9.38 0.65 1.11
C ARG A 97 -8.04 1.12 0.51
N VAL A 98 -8.13 2.20 -0.26
CA VAL A 98 -6.98 2.99 -0.74
C VAL A 98 -7.18 4.45 -0.36
N GLY A 99 -6.09 5.22 -0.24
CA GLY A 99 -6.14 6.65 0.02
C GLY A 99 -5.22 7.15 1.15
N ILE A 100 -4.64 6.25 1.95
CA ILE A 100 -3.62 6.62 2.93
C ILE A 100 -2.24 6.49 2.27
N PRO A 101 -1.46 7.57 2.16
CA PRO A 101 -0.09 7.51 1.67
C PRO A 101 0.74 6.47 2.44
N LEU A 102 1.75 5.87 1.79
CA LEU A 102 2.58 4.77 2.33
C LEU A 102 1.86 3.42 2.54
N LEU A 103 0.56 3.42 2.84
CA LEU A 103 -0.23 2.20 3.07
C LEU A 103 -1.00 1.72 1.84
N SER A 104 -1.13 2.58 0.83
CA SER A 104 -1.83 2.26 -0.41
C SER A 104 -1.18 2.92 -1.61
N GLN A 105 -1.44 2.35 -2.78
CA GLN A 105 -0.95 2.86 -4.06
C GLN A 105 -1.98 2.54 -5.13
N VAL A 106 -2.30 3.52 -5.97
CA VAL A 106 -3.16 3.35 -7.14
C VAL A 106 -2.40 3.97 -8.31
N SER A 107 -2.04 3.15 -9.28
CA SER A 107 -1.30 3.57 -10.47
C SER A 107 -1.91 2.92 -11.71
N PRO A 108 -2.23 3.69 -12.77
CA PRO A 108 -2.24 5.15 -12.81
C PRO A 108 -3.25 5.77 -11.82
N PRO A 109 -3.18 7.08 -11.53
CA PRO A 109 -4.20 7.75 -10.73
C PRO A 109 -5.61 7.46 -11.28
N ALA A 110 -6.54 7.17 -10.38
CA ALA A 110 -7.91 6.85 -10.75
C ALA A 110 -8.77 8.11 -10.87
N ASP A 111 -9.72 8.08 -11.81
CA ASP A 111 -10.69 9.15 -12.02
C ASP A 111 -11.73 9.20 -10.91
N ASP A 112 -12.12 8.03 -10.38
CA ASP A 112 -13.20 7.93 -9.41
C ASP A 112 -12.95 6.81 -8.40
N ARG A 113 -13.46 7.03 -7.19
CA ARG A 113 -13.31 6.15 -6.03
C ARG A 113 -14.60 6.18 -5.22
N ASN A 114 -15.29 5.05 -5.15
CA ASN A 114 -16.53 4.94 -4.40
C ASN A 114 -16.51 3.75 -3.45
N VAL A 115 -17.29 3.84 -2.37
CA VAL A 115 -17.51 2.73 -1.43
C VAL A 115 -18.99 2.38 -1.42
N SER A 116 -19.30 1.15 -1.81
CA SER A 116 -20.66 0.60 -1.78
C SER A 116 -20.61 -0.82 -1.21
N GLU A 117 -21.61 -1.20 -0.41
CA GLU A 117 -21.71 -2.54 0.17
C GLU A 117 -20.42 -3.00 0.92
N GLY A 118 -19.73 -2.06 1.57
CA GLY A 118 -18.49 -2.33 2.29
C GLY A 118 -17.25 -2.60 1.41
N ARG A 119 -17.40 -2.56 0.08
CA ARG A 119 -16.32 -2.72 -0.90
C ARG A 119 -16.00 -1.39 -1.55
N MET A 120 -14.71 -1.16 -1.78
CA MET A 120 -14.25 0.02 -2.49
C MET A 120 -14.04 -0.32 -3.97
N THR A 121 -14.57 0.53 -4.83
CA THR A 121 -14.40 0.48 -6.28
C THR A 121 -13.51 1.64 -6.71
N VAL A 122 -12.54 1.33 -7.56
CA VAL A 122 -11.66 2.30 -8.20
C VAL A 122 -11.86 2.21 -9.71
N ARG A 123 -12.10 3.35 -10.35
CA ARG A 123 -12.48 3.42 -11.76
C ARG A 123 -11.55 4.36 -12.54
N TRP A 124 -11.26 3.95 -13.76
CA TRP A 124 -10.59 4.73 -14.79
C TRP A 124 -11.47 4.78 -16.03
N ASN A 125 -11.66 5.95 -16.61
CA ASN A 125 -12.43 6.15 -17.83
C ASN A 125 -11.64 5.71 -19.07
N GLY A 126 -10.31 5.79 -19.03
CA GLY A 126 -9.42 5.33 -20.08
C GLY A 126 -8.01 5.11 -19.56
N ILE A 127 -7.39 4.00 -19.96
CA ILE A 127 -5.96 3.74 -19.70
C ILE A 127 -5.30 3.37 -21.02
N GLU A 128 -4.35 4.19 -21.43
CA GLU A 128 -3.64 4.04 -22.70
C GLU A 128 -2.34 3.23 -22.54
N ARG A 129 -1.66 3.35 -21.39
CA ARG A 129 -0.32 2.77 -21.17
C ARG A 129 -0.10 2.29 -19.75
N GLY A 130 0.68 1.22 -19.62
CA GLY A 130 1.18 0.69 -18.35
C GLY A 130 0.18 -0.22 -17.61
N PRO A 131 0.65 -0.94 -16.58
CA PRO A 131 -0.22 -1.79 -15.79
C PRO A 131 -1.07 -0.99 -14.79
N VAL A 132 -2.27 -1.50 -14.52
CA VAL A 132 -3.09 -1.11 -13.37
C VAL A 132 -2.55 -1.80 -12.12
N VAL A 133 -2.02 -1.01 -11.20
CA VAL A 133 -1.52 -1.44 -9.91
C VAL A 133 -2.37 -0.84 -8.80
N VAL A 134 -2.95 -1.70 -7.97
CA VAL A 134 -3.75 -1.35 -6.80
C VAL A 134 -3.17 -2.07 -5.58
N ARG A 135 -2.55 -1.32 -4.69
CA ARG A 135 -2.12 -1.74 -3.36
C ARG A 135 -3.07 -1.13 -2.34
N TYR A 136 -3.65 -1.95 -1.49
CA TYR A 136 -4.66 -1.52 -0.54
C TYR A 136 -4.28 -1.93 0.89
N TYR A 137 -4.89 -1.24 1.87
CA TYR A 137 -4.82 -1.63 3.28
C TYR A 137 -6.18 -2.17 3.73
N LEU A 138 -6.18 -2.97 4.80
CA LEU A 138 -7.41 -3.41 5.45
C LEU A 138 -7.75 -2.43 6.59
N GLN A 139 -9.01 -2.02 6.72
CA GLN A 139 -9.43 -1.08 7.78
C GLN A 139 -9.09 -1.58 9.19
N ARG A 140 -9.12 -2.90 9.41
CA ARG A 140 -8.74 -3.52 10.69
C ARG A 140 -7.26 -3.27 11.04
N ASP A 141 -6.38 -3.27 10.05
CA ASP A 141 -4.93 -3.05 10.27
C ASP A 141 -4.71 -1.62 10.79
N ILE A 142 -5.49 -0.63 10.29
CA ILE A 142 -5.44 0.75 10.78
C ILE A 142 -5.83 0.84 12.25
N LEU A 143 -6.89 0.14 12.68
CA LEU A 143 -7.31 0.14 14.07
C LEU A 143 -6.24 -0.46 15.00
N LEU A 144 -5.61 -1.56 14.57
CA LEU A 144 -4.56 -2.22 15.36
C LEU A 144 -3.32 -1.34 15.51
N PHE A 145 -2.80 -0.82 14.40
CA PHE A 145 -1.60 0.02 14.43
C PHE A 145 -1.86 1.39 15.05
N GLY A 146 -3.01 2.00 14.76
CA GLY A 146 -3.42 3.26 15.38
C GLY A 146 -3.62 3.11 16.89
N GLY A 147 -4.25 2.02 17.33
CA GLY A 147 -4.42 1.71 18.74
C GLY A 147 -3.09 1.51 19.46
N LEU A 148 -2.19 0.70 18.89
CA LEU A 148 -0.85 0.48 19.43
C LEU A 148 -0.05 1.79 19.50
N GLY A 149 -0.07 2.58 18.42
CA GLY A 149 0.58 3.89 18.36
C GLY A 149 0.05 4.84 19.43
N GLY A 150 -1.27 4.85 19.65
CA GLY A 150 -1.90 5.63 20.71
C GLY A 150 -1.43 5.23 22.10
N VAL A 151 -1.37 3.92 22.39
CA VAL A 151 -0.86 3.42 23.68
C VAL A 151 0.60 3.82 23.91
N LEU A 152 1.45 3.64 22.89
CA LEU A 152 2.86 4.02 22.96
C LEU A 152 3.04 5.54 23.14
N ALA A 153 2.24 6.35 22.46
CA ALA A 153 2.26 7.80 22.60
C ALA A 153 1.90 8.23 24.03
N VAL A 154 0.85 7.64 24.62
CA VAL A 154 0.47 7.91 26.02
C VAL A 154 1.58 7.52 26.97
N ALA A 155 2.15 6.33 26.82
CA ALA A 155 3.27 5.88 27.65
C ALA A 155 4.48 6.83 27.55
N GLY A 156 4.81 7.29 26.33
CA GLY A 156 5.86 8.27 26.09
C GLY A 156 5.61 9.61 26.78
N VAL A 157 4.38 10.15 26.69
CA VAL A 157 4.00 11.41 27.36
C VAL A 157 4.07 11.28 28.88
N VAL A 158 3.55 10.17 29.44
CA VAL A 158 3.61 9.90 30.89
C VAL A 158 5.06 9.81 31.36
N GLY A 159 5.90 9.07 30.64
CA GLY A 159 7.32 8.97 30.92
C GLY A 159 8.02 10.32 30.87
N ALA A 160 7.78 11.12 29.83
CA ALA A 160 8.37 12.45 29.68
C ALA A 160 7.96 13.39 30.83
N LEU A 161 6.69 13.40 31.22
CA LEU A 161 6.20 14.18 32.35
C LEU A 161 6.81 13.72 33.68
N TYR A 162 6.98 12.41 33.86
CA TYR A 162 7.61 11.83 35.04
C TYR A 162 9.07 12.31 35.18
N TYR A 163 9.88 12.19 34.12
CA TYR A 163 11.25 12.68 34.11
C TYR A 163 11.35 14.20 34.23
N TYR A 164 10.46 14.96 33.59
CA TYR A 164 10.40 16.42 33.73
C TYR A 164 10.21 16.84 35.20
N ARG A 165 9.32 16.15 35.94
CA ARG A 165 9.13 16.39 37.37
C ARG A 165 10.36 16.02 38.21
N GLN A 166 11.04 14.93 37.87
CA GLN A 166 12.28 14.56 38.55
C GLN A 166 13.36 15.63 38.38
N ILE A 167 13.58 16.10 37.15
CA ILE A 167 14.57 17.13 36.86
C ILE A 167 14.29 18.40 37.67
N ARG A 168 13.03 18.86 37.69
CA ARG A 168 12.64 20.07 38.43
C ARG A 168 12.79 19.93 39.94
N THR A 169 12.66 18.72 40.47
CA THR A 169 12.88 18.44 41.89
C THR A 169 14.38 18.43 42.22
N LEU A 170 15.20 17.88 41.32
CA LEU A 170 16.66 17.91 41.44
C LEU A 170 17.19 19.35 41.34
N GLU A 171 16.63 20.16 40.45
CA GLU A 171 16.95 21.59 40.30
C GLU A 171 16.61 22.37 41.56
N LYS A 172 15.40 22.22 42.11
CA LYS A 172 15.02 22.84 43.39
C LYS A 172 15.91 22.42 44.54
N ARG A 173 16.25 21.13 44.65
CA ARG A 173 17.18 20.67 45.69
C ARG A 173 18.57 21.25 45.49
N ARG A 174 19.02 21.44 44.24
CA ARG A 174 20.30 22.11 43.95
C ARG A 174 20.25 23.59 44.36
N GLU A 175 19.13 24.26 44.14
CA GLU A 175 18.91 25.65 44.60
C GLU A 175 18.87 25.73 46.13
N GLU A 176 18.19 24.79 46.81
CA GLU A 176 18.15 24.70 48.28
C GLU A 176 19.50 24.28 48.91
N ILE A 177 20.34 23.57 48.16
CA ILE A 177 21.67 23.11 48.60
C ILE A 177 22.78 24.07 48.13
N GLY A 178 22.51 25.00 47.21
CA GLY A 178 23.41 26.13 46.94
C GLY A 178 23.48 26.97 48.22
N LEU A 179 24.59 27.10 48.94
CA LEU A 179 25.96 27.21 48.44
C LEU A 179 25.96 28.04 47.16
N ASP A 180 25.56 29.31 47.29
CA ASP A 180 26.02 30.38 46.42
C ASP A 180 27.54 30.22 46.27
N VAL A 181 27.96 29.51 45.22
CA VAL A 181 29.23 29.82 44.59
C VAL A 181 28.84 30.85 43.55
N GLU A 182 28.67 32.07 44.04
CA GLU A 182 28.99 33.25 43.25
C GLU A 182 30.40 33.00 42.70
N THR A 183 30.50 32.54 41.46
CA THR A 183 31.61 32.98 40.61
C THR A 183 31.34 34.45 40.33
N GLU A 184 31.46 35.28 41.37
CA GLU A 184 31.79 36.67 41.19
C GLU A 184 33.19 36.67 40.58
N ASP A 185 33.23 37.20 39.36
CA ASP A 185 34.46 37.66 38.75
C ASP A 185 35.12 38.65 39.73
N ASP A 186 36.02 38.14 40.58
CA ASP A 186 36.91 39.01 41.36
C ASP A 186 38.26 39.09 40.64
N ASP A 187 38.58 40.34 40.37
CA ASP A 187 39.64 40.88 39.53
C ASP A 187 41.03 40.26 39.68
N PHE A 188 41.74 40.35 38.56
CA PHE A 188 43.19 40.34 38.44
C PHE A 188 43.92 41.11 39.57
N GLY A 189 44.74 40.42 40.39
CA GLY A 189 45.77 41.09 41.22
C GLY A 189 46.36 40.23 42.35
N ASP A 190 47.70 40.14 42.39
CA ASP A 190 48.61 39.70 43.48
C ASP A 190 48.05 39.00 44.74
N ASP A 191 48.61 37.83 45.13
CA ASP A 191 49.80 37.76 46.00
C ASP A 191 50.14 36.32 46.48
N GLY A 192 51.41 35.91 46.33
CA GLY A 192 52.08 34.90 47.16
C GLY A 192 52.11 33.43 46.69
N PRO A 193 53.30 32.78 46.60
CA PRO A 193 53.39 31.34 46.35
C PRO A 193 53.00 30.52 47.59
N PRO A 194 52.53 29.27 47.42
CA PRO A 194 51.97 28.45 48.50
C PRO A 194 52.98 28.13 49.62
N PRO A 195 52.52 28.08 50.88
CA PRO A 195 53.38 27.80 52.04
C PRO A 195 53.85 26.35 52.02
N GLY A 196 55.18 26.14 51.99
CA GLY A 196 55.77 24.80 52.08
C GLY A 196 57.12 24.56 51.42
N MET A 197 57.72 25.58 50.78
CA MET A 197 59.08 25.49 50.25
C MET A 197 60.01 26.49 50.93
N ARG A 198 60.74 26.01 51.94
CA ARG A 198 62.07 26.51 52.34
C ARG A 198 62.93 25.33 52.73
#